data_AF-A0A7X7T8J4-F1
#
_entry.id   AF-A0A7X7T8J4-F1
#
_cell.length_a   1.000
_cell.length_b   1.000
_cell.length_c   1.000
_cell.angle_alpha   90.00
_cell.angle_beta   90.00
_cell.angle_gamma   90.00
#
_symmetry.space_group_name_H-M   'P 1'
#
loop_
_entity.id
_entity.type
_entity.pdbx_description
1 polymer ?
#
loop_
_entity_poly.entity_id
_entity_poly.type
_entity_poly.pdbx_seq_one_letter_code
_entity_poly.pdbx_strand_id
1 'polypeptide(L)'
;MHPISRRQLIKTTLVGGIGLTTLSCMTTNQVPHRTWTRYIAAYDTESPACLAACRKIVEVHKRMEMPATFFVLGSVLDANPAEFRKILDDPLFEIASHTWSHRMLRNNVFCGEAPSMEDRRIEIAKSKETIERVFERPCLGLRPGCGFDNALRGEPEVLKMIHEAGYRYVSSLLWGPDYSLPALLEDPFDYSADGFPGLWELPGHGWHENLLKNNNQWGPKRLVLWPPPFPEAIPD
;
A
#
# COMPACT_ATOMS: atom_id res chain seq x y z
N MET A 1 -19.62 -38.85 -23.45
CA MET A 1 -19.84 -37.42 -23.73
C MET A 1 -18.53 -36.86 -24.28
N HIS A 2 -18.51 -36.51 -25.56
CA HIS A 2 -17.35 -35.96 -26.27
C HIS A 2 -17.56 -34.46 -26.52
N PRO A 3 -16.56 -33.59 -26.33
CA PRO A 3 -16.72 -32.16 -26.51
C PRO A 3 -16.60 -31.78 -27.99
N ILE A 4 -17.62 -31.07 -28.49
CA ILE A 4 -17.63 -30.47 -29.82
C ILE A 4 -16.85 -29.15 -29.77
N SER A 5 -15.78 -29.06 -30.58
CA SER A 5 -14.91 -27.89 -30.72
C SER A 5 -15.50 -26.87 -31.70
N ARG A 6 -15.44 -25.59 -31.31
CA ARG A 6 -16.00 -24.37 -31.95
C ARG A 6 -15.57 -24.06 -33.39
N ARG A 7 -14.85 -24.94 -34.09
CA ARG A 7 -14.43 -24.74 -35.49
C ARG A 7 -15.49 -25.07 -36.55
N GLN A 8 -16.76 -25.24 -36.17
CA GLN A 8 -17.84 -25.68 -37.08
C GLN A 8 -19.00 -24.71 -37.28
N LEU A 9 -18.92 -23.47 -36.80
CA LEU A 9 -19.96 -22.47 -37.05
C LEU A 9 -19.35 -21.29 -37.81
N ILE A 10 -19.57 -21.25 -39.13
CA ILE A 10 -19.64 -20.10 -40.06
C ILE A 10 -19.21 -20.56 -41.47
N LYS A 11 -20.16 -21.15 -42.18
CA LYS A 11 -20.35 -21.18 -43.65
C LYS A 11 -21.87 -21.30 -43.77
N THR A 12 -22.64 -20.29 -44.21
CA THR A 12 -22.85 -19.78 -45.58
C THR A 12 -23.90 -18.66 -45.38
N THR A 13 -23.89 -17.50 -46.05
CA THR A 13 -24.67 -17.25 -47.27
C THR A 13 -24.41 -15.86 -47.87
N LEU A 14 -24.23 -15.90 -49.20
CA LEU A 14 -24.28 -14.94 -50.32
C LEU A 14 -24.81 -13.50 -50.11
N VAL A 15 -24.08 -12.47 -50.59
CA VAL A 15 -24.12 -11.79 -51.93
C VAL A 15 -25.28 -10.78 -52.08
N GLY A 16 -24.90 -9.50 -52.22
CA GLY A 16 -25.75 -8.46 -52.79
C GLY A 16 -25.27 -7.02 -52.55
N GLY A 17 -24.76 -6.36 -53.59
CA GLY A 17 -25.00 -4.92 -53.84
C GLY A 17 -24.04 -3.86 -53.27
N ILE A 18 -23.13 -3.40 -54.13
CA ILE A 18 -22.76 -2.00 -54.44
C ILE A 18 -22.69 -1.01 -53.25
N GLY A 19 -21.46 -0.59 -52.94
CA GLY A 19 -21.17 0.57 -52.08
C GLY A 19 -19.68 0.69 -51.79
N LEU A 20 -18.91 1.19 -52.76
CA LEU A 20 -17.50 1.55 -52.57
C LEU A 20 -17.43 2.83 -51.73
N THR A 21 -17.42 2.67 -50.41
CA THR A 21 -16.93 3.69 -49.49
C THR A 21 -15.64 3.16 -48.88
N THR A 22 -14.52 3.70 -49.36
CA THR A 22 -13.22 3.52 -48.70
C THR A 22 -13.25 4.24 -47.36
N LEU A 23 -13.77 3.58 -46.31
CA LEU A 23 -13.42 3.95 -44.95
C LEU A 23 -11.94 3.58 -44.78
N SER A 24 -11.09 4.60 -44.83
CA SER A 24 -9.72 4.50 -44.37
C SER A 24 -9.79 4.22 -42.87
N CYS A 25 -9.83 2.94 -42.49
CA CYS A 25 -9.64 2.50 -41.12
C CYS A 25 -8.23 2.92 -40.76
N MET A 26 -8.09 4.05 -40.07
CA MET A 26 -6.88 4.36 -39.33
C MET A 26 -6.80 3.31 -38.23
N THR A 27 -6.17 2.18 -38.53
CA THR A 27 -5.60 1.30 -37.52
C THR A 27 -4.54 2.12 -36.82
N THR A 28 -4.94 2.80 -35.74
CA THR A 28 -4.00 3.24 -34.73
C THR A 28 -3.32 1.98 -34.24
N ASN A 29 -2.07 1.78 -34.68
CA ASN A 29 -1.16 0.83 -34.05
C ASN A 29 -0.95 1.32 -32.61
N GLN A 30 -1.90 1.01 -31.72
CA GLN A 30 -1.65 1.08 -30.29
C GLN A 30 -0.67 -0.05 -30.00
N VAL A 31 0.61 0.31 -29.99
CA VAL A 31 1.65 -0.52 -29.37
C VAL A 31 1.17 -0.77 -27.94
N PRO A 32 0.96 -2.03 -27.52
CA PRO A 32 0.51 -2.31 -26.16
C PRO A 32 1.55 -1.73 -25.21
N HIS A 33 1.17 -0.70 -24.46
CA HIS A 33 1.98 -0.19 -23.38
C HIS A 33 2.17 -1.34 -22.39
N ARG A 34 3.38 -1.90 -22.32
CA ARG A 34 3.75 -2.78 -21.22
C ARG A 34 3.74 -1.92 -19.96
N THR A 35 2.66 -2.02 -19.19
CA THR A 35 2.61 -1.55 -17.81
C THR A 35 3.48 -2.48 -17.01
N TRP A 36 4.72 -2.05 -16.77
CA TRP A 36 5.60 -2.75 -15.84
C TRP A 36 5.03 -2.57 -14.43
N THR A 37 4.79 -3.68 -13.74
CA THR A 37 4.48 -3.66 -12.31
C THR A 37 5.65 -3.01 -11.58
N ARG A 38 5.38 -1.93 -10.85
CA ARG A 38 6.37 -1.29 -9.98
C ARG A 38 6.25 -1.92 -8.60
N TYR A 39 7.37 -2.39 -8.08
CA TYR A 39 7.48 -2.85 -6.71
C TYR A 39 8.25 -1.79 -5.90
N ILE A 40 7.66 -1.35 -4.79
CA ILE A 40 8.29 -0.43 -3.85
C ILE A 40 8.37 -1.17 -2.52
N ALA A 41 9.59 -1.38 -2.02
CA ALA A 41 9.78 -1.96 -0.70
C ALA A 41 9.40 -0.93 0.36
N ALA A 42 8.63 -1.35 1.36
CA ALA A 42 8.25 -0.52 2.49
C ALA A 42 8.56 -1.22 3.81
N TYR A 43 9.03 -0.46 4.80
CA TYR A 43 9.43 -0.98 6.10
C TYR A 43 8.86 -0.13 7.24
N ASP A 44 8.23 -0.80 8.20
CA ASP A 44 7.71 -0.16 9.40
C ASP A 44 8.80 -0.18 10.48
N THR A 45 9.12 1.00 11.01
CA THR A 45 10.21 1.24 11.95
C THR A 45 9.62 1.64 13.30
N GLU A 46 9.31 0.63 14.11
CA GLU A 46 8.45 0.73 15.29
C GLU A 46 9.20 0.83 16.62
N SER A 47 10.51 0.60 16.64
CA SER A 47 11.28 0.65 17.89
C SER A 47 12.74 1.01 17.65
N PRO A 48 13.48 1.44 18.70
CA PRO A 48 14.92 1.68 18.58
C PRO A 48 15.71 0.44 18.11
N ALA A 49 15.21 -0.76 18.41
CA ALA A 49 15.84 -2.00 17.95
C ALA A 49 15.84 -2.14 16.42
N CYS A 50 14.90 -1.47 15.73
CA CYS A 50 14.86 -1.44 14.27
C CYS A 50 16.09 -0.78 13.65
N LEU A 51 16.85 0.07 14.37
CA LEU A 51 18.07 0.70 13.85
C LEU A 51 19.08 -0.34 13.31
N ALA A 52 19.21 -1.49 13.96
CA ALA A 52 20.09 -2.57 13.49
C ALA A 52 19.60 -3.15 12.16
N ALA A 53 18.29 -3.37 12.02
CA ALA A 53 17.68 -3.83 10.78
C ALA A 53 17.79 -2.78 9.67
N CYS A 54 17.51 -1.51 9.96
CA CYS A 54 17.62 -0.42 9.00
C CYS A 54 19.01 -0.34 8.40
N ARG A 55 20.08 -0.50 9.18
CA ARG A 55 21.46 -0.53 8.64
C ARG A 55 21.64 -1.62 7.58
N LYS A 56 21.13 -2.83 7.84
CA LYS A 56 21.24 -3.97 6.92
C LYS A 56 20.35 -3.82 5.68
N ILE A 57 19.13 -3.32 5.86
CA ILE A 57 18.21 -3.04 4.76
C ILE A 57 18.83 -1.97 3.85
N VAL A 58 19.33 -0.86 4.41
CA VAL A 58 19.98 0.21 3.65
C VAL A 58 21.21 -0.29 2.88
N GLU A 59 22.05 -1.13 3.48
CA GLU A 59 23.19 -1.77 2.78
C GLU A 59 22.73 -2.50 1.50
N VAL A 60 21.61 -3.24 1.57
CA VAL A 60 21.06 -3.97 0.42
C VAL A 60 20.50 -3.01 -0.62
N HIS A 61 19.68 -2.05 -0.21
CA HIS A 61 19.07 -1.10 -1.15
C HIS A 61 20.10 -0.26 -1.89
N LYS A 62 21.14 0.21 -1.19
CA LYS A 62 22.25 0.95 -1.84
C LYS A 62 23.01 0.10 -2.84
N ARG A 63 23.28 -1.18 -2.51
CA ARG A 63 23.96 -2.11 -3.43
C ARG A 63 23.14 -2.39 -4.70
N MET A 64 21.81 -2.41 -4.57
CA MET A 64 20.89 -2.74 -5.65
C MET A 64 20.28 -1.51 -6.34
N GLU A 65 20.65 -0.30 -5.93
CA GLU A 65 20.06 0.97 -6.38
C GLU A 65 18.52 0.98 -6.33
N MET A 66 17.96 0.34 -5.31
CA MET A 66 16.53 0.10 -5.21
C MET A 66 15.88 1.09 -4.24
N PRO A 67 14.85 1.86 -4.65
CA PRO A 67 14.18 2.77 -3.74
C PRO A 67 13.36 2.02 -2.68
N ALA A 68 13.15 2.68 -1.53
CA ALA A 68 12.31 2.18 -0.46
C ALA A 68 11.64 3.30 0.33
N THR A 69 10.53 2.98 0.99
CA THR A 69 9.85 3.86 1.94
C THR A 69 10.02 3.31 3.36
N PHE A 70 10.48 4.14 4.29
CA PHE A 70 10.53 3.81 5.71
C PHE A 70 9.41 4.56 6.43
N PHE A 71 8.43 3.83 6.94
CA PHE A 71 7.40 4.37 7.82
C PHE A 71 7.97 4.37 9.24
N VAL A 72 8.29 5.55 9.78
CA VAL A 72 8.98 5.68 11.08
C VAL A 72 8.03 6.23 12.13
N LEU A 73 8.03 5.63 13.32
CA LEU A 73 7.33 6.19 14.47
C LEU A 73 7.93 7.52 14.89
N GLY A 74 7.09 8.54 15.02
CA GLY A 74 7.52 9.88 15.41
C GLY A 74 8.24 9.89 16.75
N SER A 75 7.73 9.18 17.75
CA SER A 75 8.35 9.09 19.08
C SER A 75 9.73 8.41 19.08
N VAL A 76 9.89 7.37 18.25
CA VAL A 76 11.15 6.64 18.11
C VAL A 76 12.19 7.49 17.38
N LEU A 77 11.76 8.21 16.34
CA LEU A 77 12.58 9.18 15.62
C LEU A 77 13.01 10.34 16.51
N ASP A 78 12.08 10.90 17.29
CA ASP A 78 12.35 12.04 18.18
C ASP A 78 13.39 11.69 19.26
N ALA A 79 13.38 10.44 19.74
CA ALA A 79 14.35 9.95 20.71
C ALA A 79 15.73 9.61 20.10
N ASN A 80 15.83 9.36 18.79
CA ASN A 80 17.08 8.92 18.12
C ASN A 80 17.33 9.65 16.79
N PRO A 81 17.23 11.00 16.73
CA PRO A 81 17.16 11.72 15.45
C PRO A 81 18.47 11.65 14.66
N ALA A 82 19.62 11.72 15.34
CA ALA A 82 20.93 11.68 14.70
C ALA A 82 21.22 10.30 14.08
N GLU A 83 20.85 9.23 14.77
CA GLU A 83 21.04 7.86 14.33
C GLU A 83 20.19 7.55 13.10
N PHE A 84 18.90 7.92 13.12
CA PHE A 84 18.03 7.74 11.96
C PHE A 84 18.47 8.58 10.77
N ARG A 85 18.80 9.86 10.98
CA ARG A 85 19.29 10.71 9.90
C ARG A 85 20.55 10.13 9.26
N LYS A 86 21.52 9.68 10.07
CA LYS A 86 22.75 9.05 9.56
C LYS A 86 22.49 7.82 8.66
N ILE A 87 21.40 7.09 8.88
CA ILE A 87 21.09 5.86 8.13
C ILE A 87 20.22 6.14 6.91
N LEU A 88 19.21 6.99 7.08
CA LEU A 88 18.08 7.11 6.17
C LEU A 88 18.04 8.41 5.36
N ASP A 89 18.94 9.36 5.65
CA ASP A 89 19.09 10.60 4.86
C ASP A 89 19.82 10.33 3.55
N ASP A 90 19.09 9.69 2.62
CA ASP A 90 19.56 9.30 1.29
C ASP A 90 18.41 9.53 0.28
N PRO A 91 18.70 10.05 -0.92
CA PRO A 91 17.68 10.26 -1.96
C PRO A 91 17.00 8.97 -2.44
N LEU A 92 17.61 7.81 -2.19
CA LEU A 92 17.00 6.51 -2.49
C LEU A 92 15.80 6.20 -1.59
N PHE A 93 15.70 6.87 -0.43
CA PHE A 93 14.71 6.56 0.59
C PHE A 93 13.71 7.68 0.78
N GLU A 94 12.43 7.30 0.79
CA GLU A 94 11.35 8.12 1.33
C GLU A 94 11.21 7.84 2.83
N ILE A 95 11.00 8.89 3.63
CA ILE A 95 10.65 8.78 5.05
C ILE A 95 9.21 9.24 5.22
N ALA A 96 8.37 8.33 5.69
CA ALA A 96 6.95 8.52 5.88
C ALA A 96 6.58 8.31 7.34
N SER A 97 5.42 8.80 7.75
CA SER A 97 4.93 8.69 9.12
C SER A 97 4.36 7.30 9.37
N HIS A 98 4.76 6.68 10.49
CA HIS A 98 4.06 5.51 11.02
C HIS A 98 3.14 5.85 12.20
N THR A 99 2.62 7.07 12.27
CA THR A 99 2.04 7.70 13.48
C THR A 99 3.09 8.10 14.53
N TRP A 100 2.66 8.66 15.66
CA TRP A 100 3.56 9.14 16.71
C TRP A 100 3.98 8.00 17.63
N SER A 101 3.02 7.24 18.15
CA SER A 101 3.21 6.21 19.18
C SER A 101 2.63 4.84 18.83
N HIS A 102 2.49 4.55 17.53
CA HIS A 102 1.97 3.27 17.01
C HIS A 102 0.50 3.07 17.34
N ARG A 103 -0.31 4.10 17.12
CA ARG A 103 -1.75 4.03 17.38
C ARG A 103 -2.53 3.82 16.09
N MET A 104 -3.67 3.16 16.23
CA MET A 104 -4.63 2.99 15.14
C MET A 104 -5.35 4.29 14.85
N LEU A 105 -5.77 4.50 13.60
CA LEU A 105 -6.58 5.66 13.21
C LEU A 105 -8.07 5.33 13.02
N ARG A 106 -8.43 4.04 13.02
CA ARG A 106 -9.80 3.51 13.10
C ARG A 106 -9.81 2.21 13.89
N ASN A 107 -10.98 1.76 14.31
CA ASN A 107 -11.11 0.51 15.06
C ASN A 107 -10.71 -0.70 14.19
N ASN A 108 -10.11 -1.69 14.83
CA ASN A 108 -9.72 -2.96 14.23
C ASN A 108 -10.11 -4.12 15.17
N VAL A 109 -10.74 -5.16 14.64
CA VAL A 109 -11.25 -6.30 15.42
C VAL A 109 -10.13 -7.08 16.14
N PHE A 110 -8.91 -7.08 15.59
CA PHE A 110 -7.76 -7.80 16.14
C PHE A 110 -6.81 -6.90 16.92
N CYS A 111 -6.60 -5.67 16.44
CA CYS A 111 -5.63 -4.74 17.01
C CYS A 111 -6.24 -3.81 18.08
N GLY A 112 -7.58 -3.72 18.16
CA GLY A 112 -8.31 -2.99 19.19
C GLY A 112 -8.97 -1.69 18.70
N GLU A 113 -9.41 -0.88 19.64
CA GLU A 113 -10.05 0.41 19.36
C GLU A 113 -9.04 1.51 19.07
N ALA A 114 -9.37 2.39 18.13
CA ALA A 114 -8.61 3.60 17.89
C ALA A 114 -8.81 4.59 19.06
N PRO A 115 -7.80 5.41 19.38
CA PRO A 115 -7.87 6.34 20.48
C PRO A 115 -8.84 7.49 20.15
N SER A 116 -8.96 8.44 21.09
CA SER A 116 -9.79 9.63 20.91
C SER A 116 -9.38 10.43 19.66
N MET A 117 -10.28 11.26 19.14
CA MET A 117 -9.98 12.11 17.97
C MET A 117 -8.84 13.09 18.24
N GLU A 118 -8.73 13.60 19.47
CA GLU A 118 -7.62 14.47 19.87
C GLU A 118 -6.29 13.71 19.85
N ASP A 119 -6.27 12.48 20.36
CA ASP A 119 -5.07 11.64 20.30
C ASP A 119 -4.71 11.30 18.84
N ARG A 120 -5.68 10.98 17.99
CA ARG A 120 -5.42 10.75 16.54
C ARG A 120 -4.79 11.97 15.88
N ARG A 121 -5.22 13.18 16.24
CA ARG A 121 -4.62 14.42 15.74
C ARG A 121 -3.16 14.53 16.14
N ILE A 122 -2.80 14.18 17.38
CA ILE A 122 -1.40 14.15 17.85
C ILE A 122 -0.61 13.11 17.05
N GLU A 123 -1.17 11.92 16.88
CA GLU A 123 -0.55 10.81 16.14
C GLU A 123 -0.19 11.18 14.68
N ILE A 124 -1.07 11.93 14.03
CA ILE A 124 -0.92 12.38 12.63
C ILE A 124 0.05 13.56 12.54
N ALA A 125 -0.22 14.64 13.28
CA ALA A 125 0.45 15.92 13.10
C ALA A 125 1.88 15.91 13.69
N LYS A 126 2.04 15.40 14.91
CA LYS A 126 3.34 15.44 15.60
C LYS A 126 4.37 14.55 14.92
N SER A 127 3.93 13.39 14.43
CA SER A 127 4.80 12.48 13.67
C SER A 127 5.32 13.14 12.39
N LYS A 128 4.43 13.82 11.63
CA LYS A 128 4.81 14.58 10.44
C LYS A 128 5.87 15.64 10.76
N GLU A 129 5.56 16.49 11.75
CA GLU A 129 6.43 17.60 12.16
C GLU A 129 7.83 17.10 12.54
N THR A 130 7.92 16.03 13.33
CA THR A 130 9.20 15.43 13.71
C THR A 130 9.98 14.92 12.50
N ILE A 131 9.33 14.23 11.56
CA ILE A 131 10.00 13.72 10.36
C ILE A 131 10.54 14.88 9.51
N GLU A 132 9.71 15.89 9.24
CA GLU A 132 10.11 17.04 8.43
C GLU A 132 11.22 17.85 9.10
N ARG A 133 11.18 18.00 10.43
CA ARG A 133 12.23 18.64 11.21
C ARG A 133 13.56 17.88 11.17
N VAL A 134 13.53 16.55 11.29
CA VAL A 134 14.75 15.73 11.38
C VAL A 134 15.41 15.55 10.02
N PHE A 135 14.63 15.35 8.95
CA PHE A 135 15.14 15.09 7.61
C PHE A 135 15.14 16.32 6.69
N GLU A 136 14.58 17.44 7.13
CA GLU A 136 14.54 18.72 6.38
C GLU A 136 13.92 18.57 4.98
N ARG A 137 12.96 17.67 4.85
CA ARG A 137 12.21 17.40 3.61
C ARG A 137 10.76 17.01 3.91
N PRO A 138 9.83 17.23 2.96
CA PRO A 138 8.41 16.92 3.19
C PRO A 138 8.14 15.45 3.51
N CYS A 139 7.29 15.20 4.50
CA CYS A 139 6.76 13.88 4.83
C CYS A 139 5.42 13.69 4.10
N LEU A 140 5.43 12.91 3.01
CA LEU A 140 4.26 12.81 2.11
C LEU A 140 3.31 11.66 2.45
N GLY A 141 3.81 10.62 3.11
CA GLY A 141 3.08 9.39 3.40
C GLY A 141 2.75 9.18 4.87
N LEU A 142 1.64 8.49 5.12
CA LEU A 142 1.27 8.00 6.45
C LEU A 142 0.86 6.52 6.39
N ARG A 143 1.34 5.71 7.34
CA ARG A 143 0.85 4.36 7.63
C ARG A 143 0.41 4.28 9.08
N PRO A 144 -0.85 3.92 9.39
CA PRO A 144 -1.33 3.76 10.76
C PRO A 144 -0.59 2.63 11.50
N GLY A 145 -0.65 2.59 12.84
CA GLY A 145 -0.01 1.52 13.64
C GLY A 145 -0.52 0.10 13.35
N CYS A 146 -1.63 -0.03 12.63
CA CYS A 146 -2.01 -1.28 11.98
C CYS A 146 -2.71 -1.00 10.65
N GLY A 147 -2.76 -2.00 9.77
CA GLY A 147 -3.63 -1.93 8.60
C GLY A 147 -5.08 -2.28 8.88
N PHE A 148 -5.91 -2.12 7.85
CA PHE A 148 -7.33 -2.42 7.84
C PHE A 148 -7.73 -3.14 6.55
N ASP A 149 -8.90 -3.76 6.59
CA ASP A 149 -9.55 -4.50 5.48
C ASP A 149 -10.29 -3.57 4.50
N ASN A 150 -10.59 -2.34 4.92
CA ASN A 150 -11.25 -1.34 4.10
C ASN A 150 -10.57 0.04 4.18
N ALA A 151 -9.24 0.05 4.30
CA ALA A 151 -8.42 1.27 4.33
C ALA A 151 -8.93 2.28 5.39
N LEU A 152 -9.03 3.57 5.06
CA LEU A 152 -9.72 4.58 5.86
C LEU A 152 -11.07 5.03 5.26
N ARG A 153 -11.69 4.22 4.39
CA ARG A 153 -12.98 4.57 3.77
C ARG A 153 -14.06 4.68 4.85
N GLY A 154 -14.92 5.70 4.74
CA GLY A 154 -15.97 5.97 5.73
C GLY A 154 -15.48 6.66 7.01
N GLU A 155 -14.20 7.08 7.08
CA GLU A 155 -13.63 7.82 8.22
C GLU A 155 -13.33 9.29 7.84
N PRO A 156 -14.33 10.11 7.49
CA PRO A 156 -14.12 11.44 6.90
C PRO A 156 -13.41 12.41 7.86
N GLU A 157 -13.62 12.28 9.17
CA GLU A 157 -12.94 13.13 10.15
C GLU A 157 -11.44 12.81 10.24
N VAL A 158 -11.07 11.52 10.15
CA VAL A 158 -9.67 11.08 10.11
C VAL A 158 -9.01 11.52 8.80
N LEU A 159 -9.69 11.32 7.67
CA LEU A 159 -9.20 11.75 6.36
C LEU A 159 -9.00 13.27 6.30
N LYS A 160 -9.91 14.04 6.91
CA LYS A 160 -9.75 15.49 7.07
C LYS A 160 -8.47 15.85 7.82
N MET A 161 -8.21 15.21 8.96
CA MET A 161 -6.99 15.47 9.73
C MET A 161 -5.72 15.13 8.94
N ILE A 162 -5.72 14.03 8.19
CA ILE A 162 -4.59 13.62 7.34
C ILE A 162 -4.39 14.63 6.21
N HIS A 163 -5.47 15.05 5.55
CA HIS A 163 -5.43 16.02 4.45
C HIS A 163 -4.96 17.40 4.92
N GLU A 164 -5.52 17.92 6.02
CA GLU A 164 -5.13 19.21 6.61
C GLU A 164 -3.70 19.21 7.13
N ALA A 165 -3.20 18.07 7.60
CA ALA A 165 -1.78 17.90 7.94
C ALA A 165 -0.87 17.92 6.70
N GLY A 166 -1.41 17.83 5.47
CA GLY A 166 -0.64 17.93 4.24
C GLY A 166 0.02 16.62 3.79
N TYR A 167 -0.49 15.47 4.23
CA TYR A 167 -0.14 14.19 3.63
C TYR A 167 -0.73 14.05 2.22
N ARG A 168 -0.05 13.31 1.36
CA ARG A 168 -0.45 13.06 -0.04
C ARG A 168 -0.95 11.66 -0.27
N TYR A 169 -0.52 10.72 0.57
CA TYR A 169 -1.05 9.37 0.56
C TYR A 169 -1.08 8.74 1.94
N VAL A 170 -1.90 7.71 2.05
CA VAL A 170 -1.99 6.78 3.17
C VAL A 170 -1.68 5.38 2.66
N SER A 171 -1.05 4.53 3.47
CA SER A 171 -0.91 3.10 3.20
C SER A 171 -1.48 2.31 4.37
N SER A 172 -2.79 2.13 4.36
CA SER A 172 -3.62 1.57 5.42
C SER A 172 -4.40 0.31 5.02
N LEU A 173 -4.62 0.06 3.73
CA LEU A 173 -5.21 -1.18 3.22
C LEU A 173 -4.13 -2.28 3.23
N LEU A 174 -4.00 -2.98 4.36
CA LEU A 174 -2.99 -4.03 4.56
C LEU A 174 -3.61 -5.38 4.95
N TRP A 175 -4.93 -5.48 4.96
CA TRP A 175 -5.68 -6.72 5.20
C TRP A 175 -6.64 -6.96 4.04
N GLY A 176 -6.88 -8.24 3.72
CA GLY A 176 -7.92 -8.64 2.78
C GLY A 176 -9.30 -8.70 3.44
N PRO A 177 -10.34 -9.08 2.69
CA PRO A 177 -11.68 -9.31 3.23
C PRO A 177 -11.64 -10.23 4.45
N ASP A 178 -12.50 -9.95 5.42
CA ASP A 178 -12.57 -10.66 6.72
C ASP A 178 -11.24 -10.68 7.49
N TYR A 179 -10.40 -9.65 7.31
CA TYR A 179 -9.07 -9.56 7.91
C TYR A 179 -8.20 -10.77 7.54
N SER A 180 -8.27 -11.19 6.28
CA SER A 180 -7.40 -12.21 5.73
C SER A 180 -6.02 -11.65 5.38
N LEU A 181 -5.03 -12.54 5.37
CA LEU A 181 -3.67 -12.29 4.94
C LEU A 181 -3.21 -13.39 3.96
N PRO A 182 -2.45 -13.01 2.92
CA PRO A 182 -2.05 -11.65 2.55
C PRO A 182 -3.23 -10.78 2.09
N ALA A 183 -3.12 -9.46 2.25
CA ALA A 183 -4.05 -8.53 1.61
C ALA A 183 -4.06 -8.70 0.09
N LEU A 184 -5.19 -8.39 -0.53
CA LEU A 184 -5.33 -8.49 -1.99
C LEU A 184 -4.42 -7.50 -2.71
N LEU A 185 -4.03 -7.83 -3.94
CA LEU A 185 -3.40 -6.87 -4.84
C LEU A 185 -4.48 -5.94 -5.37
N GLU A 186 -4.52 -4.72 -4.83
CA GLU A 186 -5.48 -3.69 -5.17
C GLU A 186 -4.75 -2.51 -5.83
N ASP A 187 -5.36 -1.94 -6.86
CA ASP A 187 -4.83 -0.71 -7.48
C ASP A 187 -4.92 0.47 -6.49
N PRO A 188 -3.97 1.42 -6.53
CA PRO A 188 -4.11 2.69 -5.84
C PRO A 188 -5.42 3.41 -6.19
N PHE A 189 -6.06 4.01 -5.20
CA PHE A 189 -7.28 4.80 -5.37
C PHE A 189 -7.20 6.06 -4.53
N ASP A 190 -8.03 7.06 -4.82
CA ASP A 190 -8.13 8.26 -3.98
C ASP A 190 -9.42 8.27 -3.15
N TYR A 191 -9.44 9.13 -2.13
CA TYR A 191 -10.58 9.27 -1.21
C TYR A 191 -11.63 10.26 -1.73
N SER A 192 -11.81 10.36 -3.05
CA SER A 192 -12.82 11.25 -3.66
C SER A 192 -14.24 10.96 -3.17
N ALA A 193 -14.59 9.67 -2.99
CA ALA A 193 -15.90 9.26 -2.48
C ALA A 193 -16.16 9.71 -1.04
N ASP A 194 -15.09 9.90 -0.26
CA ASP A 194 -15.13 10.41 1.12
C ASP A 194 -14.95 11.94 1.19
N GLY A 195 -14.83 12.63 0.04
CA GLY A 195 -14.70 14.08 -0.04
C GLY A 195 -13.26 14.62 -0.06
N PHE A 196 -12.26 13.76 -0.24
CA PHE A 196 -10.83 14.12 -0.24
C PHE A 196 -10.13 13.74 -1.56
N PRO A 197 -10.52 14.35 -2.69
CA PRO A 197 -9.88 14.08 -3.97
C PRO A 197 -8.38 14.38 -3.92
N GLY A 198 -7.57 13.50 -4.49
CA GLY A 198 -6.11 13.63 -4.50
C GLY A 198 -5.38 13.25 -3.20
N LEU A 199 -6.09 12.86 -2.14
CA LEU A 199 -5.50 12.06 -1.06
C LEU A 199 -5.55 10.59 -1.48
N TRP A 200 -4.39 9.97 -1.70
CA TRP A 200 -4.30 8.62 -2.24
C TRP A 200 -4.24 7.56 -1.14
N GLU A 201 -4.86 6.42 -1.36
CA GLU A 201 -4.51 5.17 -0.70
C GLU A 201 -3.52 4.42 -1.61
N LEU A 202 -2.39 4.00 -1.04
CA LEU A 202 -1.44 3.09 -1.64
C LEU A 202 -1.52 1.76 -0.87
N PRO A 203 -2.34 0.79 -1.36
CA PRO A 203 -2.50 -0.50 -0.70
C PRO A 203 -1.16 -1.22 -0.52
N GLY A 204 -0.98 -1.86 0.63
CA GLY A 204 0.18 -2.71 0.88
C GLY A 204 -0.18 -4.18 0.71
N HIS A 205 0.72 -4.95 0.11
CA HIS A 205 0.52 -6.38 -0.06
C HIS A 205 1.03 -7.15 1.17
N GLY A 206 0.14 -7.88 1.85
CA GLY A 206 0.39 -8.44 3.19
C GLY A 206 1.30 -9.67 3.27
N TRP A 207 1.96 -10.14 2.20
CA TRP A 207 2.91 -11.27 2.29
C TRP A 207 4.13 -10.96 3.15
N HIS A 208 4.34 -9.68 3.50
CA HIS A 208 5.50 -9.19 4.24
C HIS A 208 5.28 -9.16 5.75
N GLU A 209 4.04 -9.35 6.23
CA GLU A 209 3.72 -9.22 7.65
C GLU A 209 4.21 -10.44 8.45
N ASN A 210 4.76 -10.18 9.65
CA ASN A 210 5.32 -11.19 10.54
C ASN A 210 4.33 -12.28 10.97
N LEU A 211 3.04 -12.08 10.68
CA LEU A 211 1.94 -13.03 10.84
C LEU A 211 2.20 -14.37 10.15
N LEU A 212 2.75 -14.38 8.93
CA LEU A 212 3.11 -15.62 8.22
C LEU A 212 4.41 -16.25 8.74
N LYS A 213 5.19 -15.51 9.55
CA LYS A 213 6.48 -15.94 10.10
C LYS A 213 6.37 -16.40 11.56
N ASN A 214 5.15 -16.44 12.13
CA ASN A 214 4.88 -16.88 13.51
C ASN A 214 5.68 -16.14 14.60
N ASN A 215 6.09 -14.88 14.35
CA ASN A 215 6.90 -14.10 15.29
C ASN A 215 6.07 -13.32 16.34
N ASN A 216 4.74 -13.32 16.21
CA ASN A 216 3.83 -12.58 17.10
C ASN A 216 3.19 -13.46 18.20
N GLN A 217 3.49 -14.76 18.26
CA GLN A 217 2.96 -15.70 19.26
C GLN A 217 1.43 -15.82 19.31
N TRP A 218 0.72 -15.43 18.23
CA TRP A 218 -0.75 -15.47 18.19
C TRP A 218 -1.33 -16.88 17.99
N GLY A 219 -0.47 -17.88 17.85
CA GLY A 219 -0.85 -19.25 17.49
C GLY A 219 -1.33 -19.35 16.03
N PRO A 220 -1.71 -20.55 15.56
CA PRO A 220 -2.31 -20.72 14.25
C PRO A 220 -3.68 -20.03 14.22
N LYS A 221 -3.72 -18.80 13.72
CA LYS A 221 -4.95 -18.10 13.34
C LYS A 221 -5.26 -18.43 11.89
N ARG A 222 -6.54 -18.60 11.55
CA ARG A 222 -7.03 -18.77 10.16
C ARG A 222 -6.80 -17.46 9.41
N LEU A 223 -5.57 -17.23 8.99
CA LEU A 223 -5.19 -16.00 8.30
C LEU A 223 -5.30 -16.16 6.79
N VAL A 224 -5.41 -17.37 6.26
CA VAL A 224 -5.53 -17.60 4.82
C VAL A 224 -7.01 -17.87 4.48
N LEU A 225 -7.57 -17.07 3.58
CA LEU A 225 -8.84 -17.39 2.93
C LEU A 225 -8.67 -18.69 2.15
N TRP A 226 -9.57 -19.65 2.36
CA TRP A 226 -9.62 -20.89 1.58
C TRP A 226 -10.98 -21.00 0.86
N PRO A 227 -11.01 -21.15 -0.47
CA PRO A 227 -9.85 -21.19 -1.38
C PRO A 227 -9.13 -19.83 -1.48
N PRO A 228 -7.83 -19.81 -1.83
CA PRO A 228 -7.08 -18.58 -2.00
C PRO A 228 -7.70 -17.75 -3.15
N PRO A 229 -7.77 -16.42 -3.03
CA PRO A 229 -8.27 -15.57 -4.12
C PRO A 229 -7.32 -15.55 -5.33
N PHE A 230 -6.03 -15.88 -5.11
CA PHE A 230 -5.00 -16.00 -6.14
C PHE A 230 -4.35 -17.40 -6.08
N PRO A 231 -5.05 -18.47 -6.48
CA PRO A 231 -4.49 -19.82 -6.44
C PRO A 231 -3.20 -19.95 -7.28
N GLU A 232 -3.09 -19.19 -8.37
CA GLU A 232 -1.92 -19.14 -9.24
C GLU A 232 -0.68 -18.47 -8.64
N ALA A 233 -0.84 -17.70 -7.54
CA ALA A 233 0.27 -17.06 -6.85
C ALA A 233 0.92 -17.98 -5.80
N ILE A 234 0.34 -19.16 -5.56
CA ILE A 234 0.90 -20.17 -4.67
C ILE A 234 1.92 -20.99 -5.48
N PRO A 235 3.22 -21.01 -5.08
CA PRO A 235 4.21 -21.86 -5.74
C PRO A 235 3.80 -23.34 -5.69
N ASP A 236 4.05 -24.07 -6.78
CA ASP A 236 3.89 -25.54 -6.84
C ASP A 236 4.74 -26.28 -5.77
#